data_AF-A0A1G1MRB6-F1
#
_entry.id   AF-A0A1G1MRB6-F1
#
_cell.length_a   1.000
_cell.length_b   1.000
_cell.length_c   1.000
_cell.angle_alpha   90.00
_cell.angle_beta   90.00
_cell.angle_gamma   90.00
#
_symmetry.space_group_name_H-M   'P 1'
#
loop_
_entity.id
_entity.type
_entity.pdbx_description
1 polymer ?
#
loop_
_entity_poly.entity_id
_entity_poly.type
_entity_poly.pdbx_seq_one_letter_code
_entity_poly.pdbx_strand_id
1 'polypeptide(L)'
;MALVRDKDALAAEALLNNLNKGPSKYLVKILKQAVANAKVKGFDADKLYISRIICDVGPSWKRFKAAAFGRATPIRKRTAHVRIELELKT
;
A
#
# COMPACT_ATOMS: atom_id res chain seq x y z
N MET A 1 -5.89 -4.52 4.64
CA MET A 1 -6.43 -3.33 3.96
C MET A 1 -7.67 -2.76 4.63
N ALA A 2 -8.53 -3.60 5.24
CA ALA A 2 -9.70 -3.15 6.01
C ALA A 2 -9.41 -2.05 7.06
N LEU A 3 -8.19 -1.97 7.59
CA LEU A 3 -7.80 -1.01 8.63
C LEU A 3 -7.87 0.47 8.19
N VAL A 4 -7.65 0.76 6.91
CA VAL A 4 -7.48 2.13 6.40
C VAL A 4 -8.57 2.52 5.39
N ARG A 5 -9.42 1.56 5.02
CA ARG A 5 -10.57 1.81 4.14
C ARG A 5 -11.56 2.73 4.85
N ASP A 6 -12.19 3.63 4.10
CA ASP A 6 -13.21 4.57 4.57
C ASP A 6 -12.72 5.59 5.60
N LYS A 7 -11.41 5.69 5.83
CA LYS A 7 -10.82 6.70 6.70
C LYS A 7 -10.44 7.95 5.92
N ASP A 8 -10.50 9.08 6.60
CA ASP A 8 -10.00 10.35 6.10
C ASP A 8 -8.49 10.24 5.81
N ALA A 9 -8.02 10.91 4.76
CA ALA A 9 -6.64 10.79 4.29
C ALA A 9 -5.61 11.14 5.39
N LEU A 10 -5.88 12.17 6.19
CA LEU A 10 -4.99 12.60 7.27
C LEU A 10 -4.98 11.61 8.45
N ALA A 11 -6.15 11.11 8.84
CA ALA A 11 -6.27 10.09 9.88
C ALA A 11 -5.60 8.77 9.46
N ALA A 12 -5.76 8.39 8.19
CA ALA A 12 -5.11 7.24 7.59
C ALA A 12 -3.57 7.36 7.61
N GLU A 13 -3.03 8.54 7.31
CA GLU A 13 -1.59 8.78 7.35
C GLU A 13 -1.03 8.60 8.77
N ALA A 14 -1.65 9.23 9.75
CA ALA A 14 -1.23 9.14 11.15
C ALA A 14 -1.27 7.69 11.66
N LEU A 15 -2.32 6.95 11.32
CA LEU A 15 -2.47 5.54 11.67
C LEU A 15 -1.35 4.70 11.04
N LEU A 16 -1.06 4.90 9.75
CA LEU A 16 -0.04 4.14 9.05
C LEU A 16 1.37 4.45 9.57
N ASN A 17 1.66 5.68 9.99
CA ASN A 17 2.95 6.06 10.58
C ASN A 17 3.21 5.34 11.91
N ASN A 18 2.16 5.14 12.72
CA ASN A 18 2.26 4.46 14.01
C ASN A 18 2.14 2.93 13.93
N LEU A 19 1.84 2.39 12.74
CA LEU A 19 1.64 0.97 12.55
C LEU A 19 2.97 0.22 12.40
N ASN A 20 3.26 -0.69 13.34
CA ASN A 20 4.43 -1.58 13.28
C ASN A 20 4.18 -2.79 12.35
N LYS A 21 4.04 -2.52 11.04
CA LYS A 21 3.91 -3.54 10.00
C LYS A 21 4.81 -3.17 8.82
N GLY A 22 5.57 -4.13 8.30
CA GLY A 22 6.45 -3.93 7.13
C GLY A 22 5.86 -3.13 5.96
N PRO A 23 4.60 -3.36 5.52
CA PRO A 23 4.01 -2.60 4.41
C PRO A 23 3.64 -1.15 4.72
N SER A 24 3.64 -0.72 5.99
CA SER A 24 3.14 0.61 6.37
C SER A 24 3.88 1.74 5.66
N LYS A 25 5.22 1.67 5.61
CA LYS A 25 6.09 2.64 4.94
C LYS A 25 5.75 2.82 3.46
N TYR A 26 5.44 1.73 2.75
CA TYR A 26 5.06 1.78 1.34
C TYR A 26 3.67 2.40 1.16
N LEU A 27 2.71 2.06 2.02
CA LEU A 27 1.37 2.63 1.97
C LEU A 27 1.37 4.14 2.26
N VAL A 28 2.17 4.61 3.23
CA VAL A 28 2.33 6.05 3.50
C VAL A 28 2.84 6.78 2.26
N LYS A 29 3.84 6.22 1.57
CA LYS A 29 4.38 6.82 0.35
C LYS A 29 3.32 6.94 -0.76
N ILE A 30 2.52 5.89 -0.97
CA ILE A 30 1.46 5.89 -1.99
C ILE A 30 0.36 6.89 -1.61
N LEU A 31 -0.03 6.94 -0.33
CA LEU A 31 -1.03 7.88 0.16
C LEU A 31 -0.58 9.34 -0.05
N LYS A 32 0.66 9.67 0.31
CA LYS A 32 1.25 11.00 0.08
C LYS A 32 1.26 11.37 -1.40
N GLN A 33 1.62 10.43 -2.27
CA GLN A 33 1.57 10.63 -3.71
C GLN A 33 0.13 10.88 -4.20
N ALA A 34 -0.85 10.12 -3.72
CA ALA A 34 -2.25 10.29 -4.10
C ALA A 34 -2.81 11.65 -3.65
N VAL A 35 -2.50 12.09 -2.42
CA VAL A 35 -2.88 13.43 -1.92
C VAL A 35 -2.20 14.54 -2.74
N ALA A 36 -0.92 14.40 -3.06
CA ALA A 36 -0.22 15.36 -3.92
C ALA A 36 -0.87 15.47 -5.31
N ASN A 37 -1.25 14.33 -5.91
CA ASN A 37 -1.96 14.31 -7.19
C ASN A 37 -3.35 14.95 -7.10
N ALA A 38 -4.07 14.75 -5.99
CA ALA A 38 -5.36 15.38 -5.76
C ALA A 38 -5.23 16.90 -5.59
N LYS A 39 -4.19 17.37 -4.89
CA LYS A 39 -3.88 18.80 -4.74
C LYS A 39 -3.59 19.48 -6.08
N VAL A 40 -2.85 18.81 -6.97
CA VAL A 40 -2.60 19.31 -8.34
C VAL A 40 -3.89 19.46 -9.15
N LYS A 41 -4.88 18.59 -8.90
CA LYS A 41 -6.21 18.67 -9.52
C LYS A 41 -7.15 19.70 -8.87
N GLY A 42 -6.71 20.39 -7.81
CA GLY A 42 -7.49 21.42 -7.11
C GLY A 42 -8.41 20.89 -6.00
N PHE A 43 -8.25 19.62 -5.59
CA PHE A 43 -8.99 19.09 -4.44
C PHE A 43 -8.27 19.43 -3.13
N ASP A 44 -9.08 19.72 -2.10
CA ASP A 44 -8.57 20.02 -0.76
C ASP A 44 -8.27 18.73 0.01
N ALA A 45 -7.14 18.69 0.73
CA ALA A 45 -6.63 17.47 1.37
C ALA A 45 -7.53 17.00 2.52
N ASP A 46 -8.18 17.93 3.21
CA ASP A 46 -9.00 17.65 4.39
C ASP A 46 -10.36 17.02 4.04
N LYS A 47 -10.79 17.16 2.77
CA LYS A 47 -12.06 16.61 2.27
C LYS A 47 -11.89 15.24 1.60
N LEU A 48 -10.66 14.71 1.55
CA LEU A 48 -10.37 13.44 0.89
C LEU A 48 -10.46 12.27 1.87
N TYR A 49 -11.10 11.20 1.43
CA TYR A 49 -11.13 9.93 2.13
C TYR A 49 -10.76 8.78 1.19
N ILE A 50 -10.32 7.66 1.78
CA ILE A 50 -9.92 6.47 1.01
C ILE A 50 -11.17 5.65 0.69
N SER A 51 -11.72 5.85 -0.52
CA SER A 51 -12.87 5.07 -1.03
C SER A 51 -12.48 3.62 -1.28
N ARG A 52 -11.36 3.39 -1.98
CA ARG A 52 -10.94 2.04 -2.34
C ARG A 52 -9.45 1.83 -2.19
N ILE A 53 -9.11 0.67 -1.67
CA ILE A 53 -7.73 0.21 -1.56
C ILE A 53 -7.65 -1.28 -1.86
N ILE A 54 -6.87 -1.63 -2.89
CA ILE A 54 -6.73 -3.00 -3.42
C ILE A 54 -5.24 -3.35 -3.55
N CYS A 55 -4.92 -4.62 -3.25
CA CYS A 55 -3.60 -5.21 -3.42
C CYS A 55 -3.71 -6.40 -4.37
N ASP A 56 -3.22 -6.23 -5.58
CA ASP A 56 -3.17 -7.29 -6.60
C ASP A 56 -1.79 -7.97 -6.57
N VAL A 57 -1.73 -9.22 -7.03
CA VAL A 57 -0.48 -9.98 -7.07
C VAL A 57 0.39 -9.46 -8.22
N GLY A 58 1.65 -9.16 -7.92
CA GLY A 58 2.65 -8.79 -8.92
C GLY A 58 3.52 -9.99 -9.37
N PRO A 59 4.44 -9.76 -10.32
CA PRO A 59 5.36 -10.80 -10.78
C PRO A 59 6.20 -11.34 -9.61
N SER A 60 6.27 -12.66 -9.49
CA SER A 60 7.05 -13.32 -8.44
C SER A 60 8.44 -13.68 -8.94
N TRP A 61 9.47 -13.29 -8.20
CA TRP A 61 10.83 -13.66 -8.54
C TRP A 61 11.18 -15.04 -8.00
N LYS A 62 11.79 -15.87 -8.86
CA LYS A 62 12.32 -17.18 -8.48
C LYS A 62 13.70 -17.00 -7.84
N ARG A 63 13.90 -17.62 -6.68
CA ARG A 63 15.19 -17.77 -5.98
C ARG A 63 15.32 -19.22 -5.56
N PHE A 64 16.53 -19.67 -5.29
CA PHE A 64 16.79 -21.00 -4.75
C PHE A 64 17.51 -20.87 -3.42
N LYS A 65 17.16 -21.75 -2.47
CA LYS A 65 17.88 -21.91 -1.22
C LYS A 65 18.42 -23.33 -1.14
N ALA A 66 19.72 -23.43 -0.86
CA ALA A 66 20.37 -24.71 -0.64
C ALA A 66 19.70 -25.46 0.52
N ALA A 67 19.51 -26.76 0.34
CA ALA A 67 18.92 -27.67 1.30
C ALA A 67 19.79 -28.94 1.40
N ALA A 68 19.49 -29.78 2.39
CA ALA A 68 20.25 -31.00 2.66
C ALA A 68 20.33 -31.93 1.43
N PHE A 69 21.38 -32.75 1.38
CA PHE A 69 21.65 -33.72 0.30
C PHE A 69 21.74 -33.08 -1.10
N GLY A 70 22.38 -31.92 -1.22
CA GLY A 70 22.59 -31.25 -2.52
C GLY A 70 21.32 -30.71 -3.19
N ARG A 71 20.21 -30.59 -2.44
CA ARG A 71 18.91 -30.15 -2.98
C ARG A 71 18.84 -28.62 -3.07
N ALA A 72 18.12 -28.12 -4.09
CA ALA A 72 17.80 -26.70 -4.23
C ALA A 72 16.29 -26.49 -4.11
N THR A 73 15.84 -25.89 -3.01
CA THR A 73 14.41 -25.59 -2.81
C THR A 73 14.06 -24.23 -3.42
N PRO A 74 12.95 -24.13 -4.19
CA PRO A 74 12.55 -22.86 -4.78
C PRO A 74 11.89 -21.95 -3.74
N ILE A 75 12.33 -20.70 -3.67
CA ILE A 75 11.71 -19.61 -2.92
C ILE A 75 11.10 -18.62 -3.93
N ARG A 76 9.81 -18.33 -3.80
CA ARG A 76 9.14 -17.27 -4.56
C ARG A 76 9.13 -15.98 -3.75
N LYS A 77 9.89 -14.97 -4.19
CA LYS A 77 9.79 -13.62 -3.63
C LYS A 77 8.61 -12.92 -4.31
N ARG A 78 7.48 -12.90 -3.62
CA ARG A 78 6.22 -12.32 -4.11
C ARG A 78 6.29 -10.79 -4.06
N THR A 79 5.79 -10.15 -5.11
CA THR A 79 5.56 -8.70 -5.17
C THR A 79 4.06 -8.44 -5.28
N ALA A 80 3.65 -7.19 -5.11
CA ALA A 80 2.26 -6.78 -5.14
C ALA A 80 2.13 -5.42 -5.84
N HIS A 81 0.99 -5.22 -6.50
CA HIS A 81 0.55 -3.94 -7.03
C HIS A 81 -0.52 -3.37 -6.09
N VAL A 82 -0.30 -2.16 -5.60
CA VAL A 82 -1.24 -1.48 -4.70
C VAL A 82 -1.93 -0.35 -5.45
N ARG A 83 -3.26 -0.33 -5.42
CA ARG A 83 -4.10 0.73 -5.98
C ARG A 83 -4.85 1.43 -4.85
N ILE A 84 -4.79 2.75 -4.83
CA ILE A 84 -5.51 3.61 -3.89
C ILE A 84 -6.38 4.59 -4.70
N GLU A 85 -7.65 4.68 -4.35
CA GLU A 85 -8.61 5.63 -4.89
C GLU A 85 -9.07 6.55 -3.76
N LEU A 86 -8.99 7.85 -4.01
CA LEU A 86 -9.44 8.89 -3.10
C LEU A 86 -10.70 9.54 -3.68
N GLU A 87 -11.69 9.78 -2.83
CA GLU A 87 -12.92 10.47 -3.18
C GLU A 87 -13.16 11.63 -2.22
N LEU A 88 -14.07 12.53 -2.62
CA LEU A 88 -14.54 13.61 -1.77
C LEU A 88 -15.57 13.09 -0.79
N LYS A 89 -15.35 13.37 0.48
CA LYS A 89 -16.33 13.11 1.52
C LYS A 89 -17.53 14.02 1.28
N THR A 90 -18.68 13.40 1.04
CA THR A 90 -19.94 14.08 0.79
C THR A 90 -20.51 14.66 2.07
#